data_AF-A0A966FTT6-F1
#
_entry.id   AF-A0A966FTT6-F1
#
_cell.length_a   1.000
_cell.length_b   1.000
_cell.length_c   1.000
_cell.angle_alpha   90.00
_cell.angle_beta   90.00
_cell.angle_gamma   90.00
#
_symmetry.space_group_name_H-M   'P 1'
#
loop_
_entity.id
_entity.type
_entity.pdbx_description
1 polymer ?
#
loop_
_entity_poly.entity_id
_entity_poly.type
_entity_poly.pdbx_seq_one_letter_code
_entity_poly.pdbx_strand_id
1 'polypeptide(L)'
;MEISSLTNTETNLRHCLLLKADDLYFMLAAPLGEELRNSFLGIEVEGLADENLSEEAIAAIDLDRFDIAERVRRLHTMVSARGLSIDNANRPDTEFGRNDNLCFLEHFLSTLPDVALGGMDLTGARNGAVRHLYSLSFAWLNLIETIESAFHGDAETPLSVGDLALLSGLDIRTVRNRCGPGKQVRTSADRASRERGKAAPAFVSLNALDALEWLAGRRDFTVSEIDPAWLTRQLANSDVCAATRGLLIASIVNLGSLSTLGNELDFTFEDAREWFDQGSALPTRIITSLTTRLGIRN
;
A
#
# COMPACT_ATOMS: atom_id res chain seq x y z
N MET A 1 5.04 11.91 -1.07
CA MET A 1 4.22 10.87 -1.73
C MET A 1 3.31 11.53 -2.75
N GLU A 2 3.31 11.08 -4.00
CA GLU A 2 2.46 11.63 -5.06
C GLU A 2 1.23 10.73 -5.26
N ILE A 3 0.03 11.30 -5.16
CA ILE A 3 -1.23 10.61 -5.41
C ILE A 3 -1.95 11.36 -6.52
N SER A 4 -2.22 10.68 -7.63
CA SER A 4 -3.02 11.22 -8.73
C SER A 4 -4.38 11.67 -8.21
N SER A 5 -4.92 12.77 -8.75
CA SER A 5 -6.29 13.18 -8.41
C SER A 5 -7.28 12.07 -8.77
N LEU A 6 -8.42 12.02 -8.06
CA LEU A 6 -9.45 11.03 -8.37
C LEU A 6 -9.92 11.19 -9.82
N THR A 7 -10.12 12.44 -10.27
CA THR A 7 -10.48 12.76 -11.66
C THR A 7 -9.47 12.18 -12.66
N ASN A 8 -8.17 12.39 -12.46
CA ASN A 8 -7.15 11.85 -13.37
C ASN A 8 -7.14 10.31 -13.36
N THR A 9 -7.39 9.72 -12.20
CA THR A 9 -7.46 8.26 -12.04
C THR A 9 -8.68 7.69 -12.75
N GLU A 10 -9.84 8.34 -12.64
CA GLU A 10 -11.07 7.97 -13.33
C GLU A 10 -10.99 8.19 -14.85
N THR A 11 -10.33 9.25 -15.30
CA THR A 11 -10.02 9.44 -16.74
C THR A 11 -9.16 8.30 -17.26
N ASN A 12 -8.08 7.94 -16.54
CA ASN A 12 -7.25 6.80 -16.94
C ASN A 12 -8.02 5.46 -16.86
N LEU A 13 -8.93 5.27 -15.90
CA LEU A 13 -9.79 4.10 -15.83
C LEU A 13 -10.66 3.98 -17.08
N ARG A 14 -11.24 5.08 -17.57
CA ARG A 14 -11.99 5.08 -18.83
C ARG A 14 -11.12 4.62 -20.00
N HIS A 15 -9.88 5.10 -20.12
CA HIS A 15 -8.96 4.61 -21.15
C HIS A 15 -8.66 3.11 -21.01
N CYS A 16 -8.52 2.59 -19.79
CA CYS A 16 -8.40 1.14 -19.57
C CYS A 16 -9.66 0.38 -20.00
N LEU A 17 -10.85 0.95 -19.78
CA LEU A 17 -12.11 0.35 -20.25
C LEU A 17 -12.21 0.35 -21.77
N LEU A 18 -11.73 1.39 -22.47
CA LEU A 18 -11.65 1.41 -23.93
C LEU A 18 -10.79 0.25 -24.45
N LEU A 19 -9.56 0.12 -23.92
CA LEU A 19 -8.69 -1.00 -24.25
C LEU A 19 -9.36 -2.35 -24.03
N LYS A 20 -10.11 -2.49 -22.93
CA LYS A 20 -10.82 -3.74 -22.65
C LYS A 20 -11.97 -3.97 -23.62
N ALA A 21 -12.66 -2.92 -24.02
CA ALA A 21 -13.75 -2.99 -25.00
C ALA A 21 -13.24 -3.39 -26.38
N ASP A 22 -12.07 -2.89 -26.80
CA ASP A 22 -11.45 -3.24 -28.07
C ASP A 22 -10.91 -4.67 -28.07
N ASP A 23 -10.35 -5.14 -26.94
CA ASP A 23 -10.03 -6.56 -26.74
C ASP A 23 -11.27 -7.46 -26.89
N LEU A 24 -12.41 -7.06 -26.30
CA LEU A 24 -13.69 -7.78 -26.47
C LEU A 24 -14.19 -7.77 -27.91
N TYR A 25 -14.02 -6.65 -28.62
CA TYR A 25 -14.37 -6.52 -30.04
C TYR A 25 -13.58 -7.50 -30.91
N PHE A 26 -12.27 -7.68 -30.66
CA PHE A 26 -11.45 -8.62 -31.42
C PHE A 26 -11.62 -10.08 -31.03
N MET A 27 -11.99 -10.37 -29.78
CA MET A 27 -12.20 -11.74 -29.31
C MET A 27 -13.37 -12.43 -30.03
N LEU A 28 -14.34 -11.67 -30.53
CA LEU A 28 -15.52 -12.20 -31.23
C LEU A 28 -15.59 -11.66 -32.66
N ALA A 29 -16.03 -12.49 -33.61
CA ALA A 29 -16.28 -12.02 -34.97
C ALA A 29 -17.50 -11.09 -35.03
N ALA A 30 -17.54 -10.21 -36.02
CA ALA A 30 -18.72 -9.39 -36.32
C ALA A 30 -19.94 -10.28 -36.62
N PRO A 31 -21.15 -9.92 -36.14
CA PRO A 31 -21.49 -8.68 -35.42
C PRO A 31 -21.32 -8.76 -33.89
N LEU A 32 -21.03 -9.94 -33.33
CA LEU A 32 -21.04 -10.17 -31.88
C LEU A 32 -20.01 -9.34 -31.12
N GLY A 33 -18.83 -9.10 -31.71
CA GLY A 33 -17.80 -8.22 -31.13
C GLY A 33 -18.28 -6.77 -30.97
N GLU A 34 -19.03 -6.26 -31.97
CA GLU A 34 -19.58 -4.89 -31.94
C GLU A 34 -20.66 -4.75 -30.88
N GLU A 35 -21.59 -5.71 -30.83
CA GLU A 35 -22.65 -5.76 -29.83
C GLU A 35 -22.08 -5.83 -28.41
N LEU A 36 -21.06 -6.68 -28.18
CA LEU A 36 -20.44 -6.83 -26.87
C LEU A 36 -19.70 -5.56 -26.44
N ARG A 37 -18.87 -4.96 -27.32
CA ARG A 37 -18.16 -3.71 -27.05
C ARG A 37 -19.13 -2.58 -26.71
N ASN A 38 -20.17 -2.38 -27.52
CA ASN A 38 -21.15 -1.32 -27.31
C ASN A 38 -21.96 -1.54 -26.02
N SER A 39 -22.36 -2.78 -25.74
CA SER A 39 -23.04 -3.14 -24.49
C SER A 39 -22.15 -2.88 -23.26
N PHE A 40 -20.87 -3.27 -23.35
CA PHE A 40 -19.87 -3.04 -22.31
C PHE A 40 -19.71 -1.53 -22.03
N LEU A 41 -19.38 -0.73 -23.04
CA LEU A 41 -19.17 0.72 -22.87
C LEU A 41 -20.47 1.49 -22.60
N GLY A 42 -21.62 0.98 -23.05
CA GLY A 42 -22.93 1.65 -22.95
C GLY A 42 -23.14 2.74 -23.98
N ILE A 43 -22.29 2.79 -25.00
CA ILE A 43 -22.32 3.75 -26.10
C ILE A 43 -22.08 3.01 -27.41
N GLU A 44 -22.69 3.49 -28.48
CA GLU A 44 -22.47 2.95 -29.82
C GLU A 44 -21.17 3.50 -30.40
N VAL A 45 -20.35 2.61 -30.95
CA VAL A 45 -19.07 2.91 -31.58
C VAL A 45 -19.03 2.25 -32.96
N GLU A 46 -18.45 2.93 -33.95
CA GLU A 46 -18.08 2.32 -35.22
C GLU A 46 -16.58 2.00 -35.19
N GLY A 47 -16.17 0.76 -35.43
CA GLY A 47 -14.76 0.35 -35.35
C GLY A 47 -14.20 0.36 -33.91
N LEU A 48 -12.92 0.68 -33.74
CA LEU A 48 -12.28 0.66 -32.42
C LEU A 48 -12.69 1.86 -31.57
N ALA A 49 -12.96 1.62 -30.28
CA ALA A 49 -13.42 2.65 -29.35
C ALA A 49 -12.33 3.63 -28.97
N ASP A 50 -11.09 3.16 -28.82
CA ASP A 50 -9.93 4.04 -28.62
C ASP A 50 -9.70 5.01 -29.79
N GLU A 51 -10.06 4.63 -31.02
CA GLU A 51 -9.88 5.43 -32.23
C GLU A 51 -11.04 6.34 -32.60
N ASN A 52 -12.28 5.88 -32.36
CA ASN A 52 -13.46 6.50 -32.96
C ASN A 52 -14.29 7.31 -31.95
N LEU A 53 -13.91 7.34 -30.67
CA LEU A 53 -14.55 8.17 -29.66
C LEU A 53 -13.82 9.49 -29.43
N SER A 54 -14.59 10.58 -29.30
CA SER A 54 -14.06 11.88 -28.87
C SER A 54 -13.77 11.90 -27.38
N GLU A 55 -12.96 12.86 -26.91
CA GLU A 55 -12.66 13.03 -25.49
C GLU A 55 -13.94 13.24 -24.65
N GLU A 56 -14.94 13.94 -25.18
CA GLU A 56 -16.23 14.15 -24.52
C GLU A 56 -17.02 12.84 -24.41
N ALA A 57 -17.01 12.01 -25.45
CA ALA A 57 -17.67 10.71 -25.44
C ALA A 57 -16.99 9.75 -24.46
N ILE A 58 -15.66 9.77 -24.40
CA ILE A 58 -14.89 9.02 -23.42
C ILE A 58 -15.25 9.49 -22.00
N ALA A 59 -15.26 10.80 -21.74
CA ALA A 59 -15.61 11.36 -20.44
C ALA A 59 -17.04 11.01 -20.00
N ALA A 60 -17.96 10.84 -20.95
CA ALA A 60 -19.34 10.44 -20.72
C ALA A 60 -19.53 8.95 -20.40
N ILE A 61 -18.49 8.10 -20.53
CA ILE A 61 -18.55 6.70 -20.09
C ILE A 61 -18.90 6.67 -18.59
N ASP A 62 -20.03 6.03 -18.29
CA ASP A 62 -20.56 5.90 -16.95
C ASP A 62 -19.79 4.85 -16.16
N LEU A 63 -18.93 5.33 -15.25
CA LEU A 63 -18.12 4.49 -14.39
C LEU A 63 -18.95 3.74 -13.34
N ASP A 64 -20.14 4.20 -13.00
CA ASP A 64 -20.98 3.56 -11.96
C ASP A 64 -21.56 2.22 -12.44
N ARG A 65 -21.47 1.93 -13.74
CA ARG A 65 -21.79 0.62 -14.33
C ARG A 65 -20.74 -0.45 -14.03
N PHE A 66 -19.57 -0.07 -13.50
CA PHE A 66 -18.44 -0.97 -13.34
C PHE A 66 -17.97 -1.06 -11.88
N ASP A 67 -18.05 -2.24 -11.28
CA ASP A 67 -17.58 -2.50 -9.91
C ASP A 67 -16.11 -2.10 -9.70
N ILE A 68 -15.27 -2.20 -10.74
CA ILE A 68 -13.86 -1.77 -10.68
C ILE A 68 -13.73 -0.29 -10.32
N ALA A 69 -14.66 0.57 -10.76
CA ALA A 69 -14.64 1.99 -10.44
C ALA A 69 -14.87 2.24 -8.95
N GLU A 70 -15.79 1.48 -8.34
CA GLU A 70 -16.00 1.54 -6.88
C GLU A 70 -14.73 1.12 -6.13
N ARG A 71 -14.08 0.03 -6.54
CA ARG A 71 -12.83 -0.45 -5.91
C ARG A 71 -11.70 0.58 -6.04
N VAL A 72 -11.55 1.19 -7.22
CA VAL A 72 -10.60 2.30 -7.46
C VAL A 72 -10.90 3.48 -6.52
N ARG A 73 -12.15 3.91 -6.39
CA ARG A 73 -12.55 5.02 -5.50
C ARG A 73 -12.31 4.71 -4.02
N ARG A 74 -12.60 3.49 -3.57
CA ARG A 74 -12.36 3.04 -2.19
C ARG A 74 -10.86 3.06 -1.86
N LEU A 75 -10.02 2.48 -2.72
CA LEU A 75 -8.57 2.51 -2.56
C LEU A 75 -8.02 3.93 -2.58
N HIS A 76 -8.49 4.76 -3.51
CA HIS A 76 -8.12 6.17 -3.59
C HIS A 76 -8.48 6.93 -2.33
N THR A 77 -9.68 6.69 -1.79
CA THR A 77 -10.15 7.30 -0.54
C THR A 77 -9.28 6.91 0.65
N MET A 78 -8.98 5.61 0.82
CA MET A 78 -8.11 5.10 1.88
C MET A 78 -6.73 5.76 1.81
N VAL A 79 -6.07 5.71 0.65
CA VAL A 79 -4.72 6.27 0.49
C VAL A 79 -4.72 7.79 0.65
N SER A 80 -5.70 8.49 0.08
CA SER A 80 -5.85 9.94 0.18
C SER A 80 -6.08 10.41 1.62
N ALA A 81 -6.91 9.69 2.36
CA ALA A 81 -7.16 9.94 3.79
C ALA A 81 -6.02 9.44 4.69
N ARG A 82 -5.01 8.75 4.13
CA ARG A 82 -3.93 8.10 4.88
C ARG A 82 -4.48 7.11 5.91
N GLY A 83 -5.60 6.46 5.59
CA GLY A 83 -6.33 5.57 6.48
C GLY A 83 -5.61 4.24 6.69
N LEU A 84 -5.85 3.61 7.83
CA LEU A 84 -5.30 2.31 8.23
C LEU A 84 -6.18 1.12 7.81
N SER A 85 -7.32 1.37 7.19
CA SER A 85 -8.15 0.38 6.48
C SER A 85 -9.12 1.10 5.54
N ILE A 86 -9.88 0.35 4.75
CA ILE A 86 -10.93 0.90 3.87
C ILE A 86 -12.14 1.39 4.68
N ASP A 87 -12.57 0.63 5.70
CA ASP A 87 -13.82 0.91 6.40
C ASP A 87 -13.65 1.76 7.67
N ASN A 88 -12.44 1.81 8.23
CA ASN A 88 -12.14 2.61 9.40
C ASN A 88 -10.70 3.15 9.34
N ALA A 89 -10.58 4.46 9.09
CA ALA A 89 -9.30 5.12 8.90
C ALA A 89 -8.30 4.98 10.07
N ASN A 90 -8.77 4.70 11.29
CA ASN A 90 -7.93 4.61 12.48
C ASN A 90 -7.71 3.16 12.97
N ARG A 91 -8.28 2.17 12.30
CA ARG A 91 -8.14 0.76 12.66
C ARG A 91 -7.28 0.05 11.63
N PRO A 92 -6.08 -0.44 12.00
CA PRO A 92 -5.33 -1.35 11.16
C PRO A 92 -6.17 -2.58 10.80
N ASP A 93 -6.34 -2.78 9.50
CA ASP A 93 -6.93 -3.97 8.88
C ASP A 93 -6.59 -3.99 7.38
N THR A 94 -6.01 -5.11 6.93
CA THR A 94 -5.63 -5.31 5.53
C THR A 94 -6.52 -6.29 4.77
N GLU A 95 -7.36 -7.09 5.44
CA GLU A 95 -8.02 -8.24 4.81
C GLU A 95 -8.97 -7.80 3.69
N PHE A 96 -9.90 -6.90 4.01
CA PHE A 96 -10.87 -6.36 3.03
C PHE A 96 -10.18 -5.53 1.94
N GLY A 97 -9.12 -4.80 2.31
CA GLY A 97 -8.32 -4.00 1.39
C GLY A 97 -7.63 -4.87 0.33
N ARG A 98 -7.03 -5.98 0.74
CA ARG A 98 -6.34 -6.91 -0.16
C ARG A 98 -7.33 -7.71 -1.00
N ASN A 99 -8.20 -8.48 -0.34
CA ASN A 99 -8.98 -9.51 -1.00
C ASN A 99 -10.04 -8.92 -1.95
N ASP A 100 -10.78 -7.91 -1.48
CA ASP A 100 -11.95 -7.42 -2.21
C ASP A 100 -11.65 -6.23 -3.10
N ASN A 101 -10.52 -5.53 -2.90
CA ASN A 101 -10.21 -4.32 -3.65
C ASN A 101 -8.93 -4.48 -4.47
N LEU A 102 -7.81 -4.78 -3.82
CA LEU A 102 -6.51 -4.82 -4.49
C LEU A 102 -6.38 -5.99 -5.47
N CYS A 103 -6.75 -7.21 -5.06
CA CYS A 103 -6.74 -8.39 -5.93
C CYS A 103 -7.69 -8.23 -7.12
N PHE A 104 -8.85 -7.59 -6.90
CA PHE A 104 -9.80 -7.29 -7.96
C PHE A 104 -9.21 -6.31 -8.99
N LEU A 105 -8.56 -5.26 -8.51
CA LEU A 105 -7.87 -4.28 -9.36
C LEU A 105 -6.68 -4.91 -10.11
N GLU A 106 -5.90 -5.76 -9.44
CA GLU A 106 -4.83 -6.52 -10.07
C GLU A 106 -5.36 -7.39 -11.21
N HIS A 107 -6.44 -8.14 -10.93
CA HIS A 107 -7.08 -8.98 -11.92
C HIS A 107 -7.52 -8.17 -13.14
N PHE A 108 -8.24 -7.07 -12.94
CA PHE A 108 -8.64 -6.17 -14.02
C PHE A 108 -7.44 -5.70 -14.86
N LEU A 109 -6.38 -5.18 -14.23
CA LEU A 109 -5.16 -4.72 -14.90
C LEU A 109 -4.41 -5.83 -15.64
N SER A 110 -4.53 -7.08 -15.19
CA SER A 110 -3.96 -8.25 -15.85
C SER A 110 -4.70 -8.64 -17.13
N THR A 111 -5.97 -8.24 -17.26
CA THR A 111 -6.81 -8.54 -18.43
C THR A 111 -6.71 -7.51 -19.56
N LEU A 112 -5.96 -6.42 -19.35
CA LEU A 112 -5.76 -5.38 -20.34
C LEU A 112 -4.72 -5.83 -21.38
N PRO A 113 -4.94 -5.55 -22.67
CA PRO A 113 -4.02 -5.92 -23.74
C PRO A 113 -2.66 -5.19 -23.62
N ASP A 114 -1.59 -5.90 -23.96
CA ASP A 114 -0.20 -5.42 -23.97
C ASP A 114 0.34 -5.11 -25.37
N VAL A 115 -0.51 -5.25 -26.38
CA VAL A 115 -0.21 -4.98 -27.77
C VAL A 115 -1.20 -3.97 -28.30
N ALA A 116 -0.74 -3.09 -29.19
CA ALA A 116 -1.63 -2.17 -29.88
C ALA A 116 -2.64 -2.99 -30.70
N LEU A 117 -3.92 -2.72 -30.48
CA LEU A 117 -5.03 -3.37 -31.18
C LEU A 117 -5.48 -2.56 -32.42
N GLY A 118 -5.10 -1.29 -32.49
CA GLY A 118 -5.35 -0.37 -33.59
C GLY A 118 -4.11 0.38 -34.08
N GLY A 119 -4.33 1.37 -34.93
CA GLY A 119 -3.34 2.36 -35.37
C GLY A 119 -2.99 3.40 -34.29
N MET A 120 -3.82 3.60 -33.27
CA MET A 120 -3.45 4.34 -32.05
C MET A 120 -2.90 3.42 -30.96
N ASP A 121 -1.87 3.90 -30.24
CA ASP A 121 -1.27 3.17 -29.12
C ASP A 121 -1.84 3.69 -27.78
N LEU A 122 -2.95 3.10 -27.34
CA LEU A 122 -3.52 3.36 -26.03
C LEU A 122 -2.98 2.40 -24.95
N THR A 123 -2.07 1.46 -25.27
CA THR A 123 -1.56 0.45 -24.32
C THR A 123 -0.89 1.06 -23.09
N GLY A 124 -0.36 2.28 -23.23
CA GLY A 124 0.16 3.09 -22.14
C GLY A 124 -0.84 3.36 -21.00
N ALA A 125 -2.16 3.29 -21.26
CA ALA A 125 -3.19 3.48 -20.24
C ALA A 125 -3.07 2.45 -19.09
N ARG A 126 -2.64 1.22 -19.39
CA ARG A 126 -2.38 0.17 -18.39
C ARG A 126 -1.36 0.58 -17.34
N ASN A 127 -0.39 1.42 -17.72
CA ASN A 127 0.68 1.89 -16.83
C ASN A 127 0.42 3.31 -16.28
N GLY A 128 -0.81 3.81 -16.43
CA GLY A 128 -1.21 5.14 -15.99
C GLY A 128 -1.58 5.23 -14.51
N ALA A 129 -2.42 6.22 -14.18
CA ALA A 129 -2.83 6.55 -12.81
C ALA A 129 -3.47 5.39 -12.03
N VAL A 130 -4.22 4.51 -12.70
CA VAL A 130 -4.84 3.33 -12.07
C VAL A 130 -3.78 2.32 -11.59
N ARG A 131 -2.74 2.09 -12.39
CA ARG A 131 -1.61 1.22 -12.01
C ARG A 131 -0.76 1.84 -10.91
N HIS A 132 -0.55 3.15 -10.96
CA HIS A 132 0.10 3.88 -9.87
C HIS A 132 -0.69 3.75 -8.57
N LEU A 133 -2.01 3.93 -8.60
CA LEU A 133 -2.88 3.72 -7.44
C LEU A 133 -2.80 2.28 -6.93
N TYR A 134 -2.78 1.27 -7.82
CA TYR A 134 -2.59 -0.13 -7.45
C TYR A 134 -1.29 -0.32 -6.66
N SER A 135 -0.15 0.10 -7.24
CA SER A 135 1.16 -0.05 -6.61
C SER A 135 1.25 0.71 -5.28
N LEU A 136 0.71 1.91 -5.21
CA LEU A 136 0.70 2.70 -3.99
C LEU A 136 -0.20 2.08 -2.91
N SER A 137 -1.38 1.59 -3.28
CA SER A 137 -2.29 0.92 -2.35
C SER A 137 -1.71 -0.39 -1.83
N PHE A 138 -1.00 -1.13 -2.68
CA PHE A 138 -0.25 -2.32 -2.28
C PHE A 138 0.82 -1.98 -1.22
N ALA A 139 1.64 -0.95 -1.49
CA ALA A 139 2.63 -0.46 -0.53
C ALA A 139 1.99 0.04 0.78
N TRP A 140 0.85 0.72 0.68
CA TRP A 140 0.09 1.21 1.83
C TRP A 140 -0.47 0.08 2.70
N LEU A 141 -0.99 -0.98 2.07
CA LEU A 141 -1.46 -2.17 2.78
C LEU A 141 -0.30 -2.96 3.40
N ASN A 142 0.87 -3.05 2.76
CA ASN A 142 2.07 -3.62 3.38
C ASN A 142 2.52 -2.81 4.62
N LEU A 143 2.37 -1.49 4.61
CA LEU A 143 2.63 -0.65 5.78
C LEU A 143 1.65 -0.97 6.92
N ILE A 144 0.36 -1.10 6.63
CA ILE A 144 -0.66 -1.47 7.63
C ILE A 144 -0.36 -2.85 8.20
N GLU A 145 -0.04 -3.84 7.35
CA GLU A 145 0.34 -5.18 7.80
C GLU A 145 1.59 -5.15 8.67
N THR A 146 2.58 -4.29 8.37
CA THR A 146 3.75 -4.09 9.24
C THR A 146 3.36 -3.61 10.63
N ILE A 147 2.37 -2.71 10.72
CA ILE A 147 1.85 -2.21 11.98
C ILE A 147 1.15 -3.35 12.74
N GLU A 148 0.31 -4.13 12.07
CA GLU A 148 -0.40 -5.27 12.68
C GLU A 148 0.57 -6.37 13.15
N SER A 149 1.49 -6.80 12.30
CA SER A 149 2.49 -7.84 12.56
C SER A 149 3.39 -7.53 13.76
N ALA A 150 3.65 -6.25 14.06
CA ALA A 150 4.40 -5.87 15.26
C ALA A 150 3.71 -6.32 16.56
N PHE A 151 2.36 -6.30 16.60
CA PHE A 151 1.57 -6.81 17.72
C PHE A 151 1.45 -8.35 17.74
N HIS A 152 1.97 -9.02 16.72
CA HIS A 152 2.17 -10.47 16.68
C HIS A 152 3.63 -10.87 16.96
N GLY A 153 4.47 -9.88 17.27
CA GLY A 153 5.87 -10.11 17.61
C GLY A 153 6.76 -10.28 16.38
N ASP A 154 6.39 -9.77 15.20
CA ASP A 154 7.29 -9.75 14.06
C ASP A 154 8.24 -8.54 14.11
N ALA A 155 9.51 -8.76 13.75
CA ALA A 155 10.50 -7.68 13.62
C ALA A 155 10.74 -7.26 12.16
N GLU A 156 10.30 -8.08 11.22
CA GLU A 156 10.49 -7.87 9.79
C GLU A 156 9.19 -7.32 9.19
N THR A 157 9.34 -6.57 8.10
CA THR A 157 8.19 -5.99 7.40
C THR A 157 8.00 -6.64 6.02
N PRO A 158 6.75 -6.80 5.55
CA PRO A 158 6.45 -7.13 4.16
C PRO A 158 6.82 -6.01 3.16
N LEU A 159 7.19 -4.82 3.65
CA LEU A 159 7.61 -3.70 2.79
C LEU A 159 8.89 -4.04 2.03
N SER A 160 8.83 -3.83 0.73
CA SER A 160 9.99 -3.80 -0.14
C SER A 160 10.63 -2.41 -0.19
N VAL A 161 11.85 -2.33 -0.74
CA VAL A 161 12.49 -1.05 -1.08
C VAL A 161 11.63 -0.24 -2.07
N GLY A 162 10.89 -0.91 -2.95
CA GLY A 162 9.95 -0.27 -3.87
C GLY A 162 8.75 0.34 -3.14
N ASP A 163 8.22 -0.35 -2.13
CA ASP A 163 7.13 0.17 -1.31
C ASP A 163 7.57 1.41 -0.54
N LEU A 164 8.75 1.37 0.08
CA LEU A 164 9.34 2.54 0.73
C LEU A 164 9.55 3.71 -0.24
N ALA A 165 9.94 3.45 -1.49
CA ALA A 165 10.08 4.48 -2.52
C ALA A 165 8.73 5.14 -2.84
N LEU A 166 7.68 4.33 -3.02
CA LEU A 166 6.31 4.81 -3.25
C LEU A 166 5.79 5.64 -2.07
N LEU A 167 5.89 5.11 -0.84
CA LEU A 167 5.41 5.76 0.38
C LEU A 167 6.17 7.06 0.69
N SER A 168 7.48 7.08 0.46
CA SER A 168 8.30 8.28 0.69
C SER A 168 8.21 9.30 -0.46
N GLY A 169 7.79 8.88 -1.65
CA GLY A 169 7.86 9.68 -2.87
C GLY A 169 9.30 9.95 -3.36
N LEU A 170 10.24 9.08 -3.03
CA LEU A 170 11.64 9.17 -3.46
C LEU A 170 11.94 8.15 -4.56
N ASP A 171 12.93 8.46 -5.39
CA ASP A 171 13.44 7.49 -6.37
C ASP A 171 13.97 6.22 -5.69
N ILE A 172 13.67 5.07 -6.29
CA ILE A 172 14.02 3.75 -5.73
C ILE A 172 15.53 3.57 -5.52
N ARG A 173 16.40 4.19 -6.33
CA ARG A 173 17.86 4.11 -6.12
C ARG A 173 18.27 4.88 -4.88
N THR A 174 17.61 6.02 -4.62
CA THR A 174 17.84 6.82 -3.40
C THR A 174 17.47 6.01 -2.16
N VAL A 175 16.31 5.35 -2.17
CA VAL A 175 15.88 4.51 -1.04
C VAL A 175 16.80 3.29 -0.90
N ARG A 176 17.17 2.63 -2.00
CA ARG A 176 18.10 1.50 -1.99
C ARG A 176 19.44 1.83 -1.32
N ASN A 177 19.95 3.06 -1.49
CA ASN A 177 21.19 3.51 -0.83
C ASN A 177 21.05 3.67 0.70
N ARG A 178 19.82 3.76 1.22
CA ARG A 178 19.48 3.83 2.65
C ARG A 178 19.18 2.46 3.26
N CYS A 179 18.92 1.45 2.43
CA CYS A 179 18.62 0.09 2.86
C CYS A 179 19.85 -0.81 2.79
N GLY A 180 20.05 -1.66 3.79
CA GLY A 180 21.09 -2.69 3.77
C GLY A 180 21.69 -2.99 5.15
N PRO A 181 22.61 -3.96 5.24
CA PRO A 181 23.30 -4.26 6.48
C PRO A 181 24.07 -3.02 6.99
N GLY A 182 23.80 -2.61 8.23
CA GLY A 182 24.43 -1.43 8.85
C GLY A 182 24.05 -0.08 8.23
N LYS A 183 22.99 -0.03 7.41
CA LYS A 183 22.42 1.21 6.87
C LYS A 183 21.32 1.76 7.79
N GLN A 184 20.75 2.89 7.39
CA GLN A 184 19.68 3.54 8.14
C GLN A 184 18.46 2.64 8.27
N VAL A 185 18.05 1.99 7.18
CA VAL A 185 17.02 0.94 7.18
C VAL A 185 17.74 -0.41 7.09
N ARG A 186 17.84 -1.12 8.20
CA ARG A 186 18.53 -2.41 8.22
C ARG A 186 17.71 -3.44 7.47
N THR A 187 18.42 -4.30 6.77
CA THR A 187 17.84 -5.48 6.12
C THR A 187 18.25 -6.72 6.89
N SER A 188 17.32 -7.63 7.15
CA SER A 188 17.67 -9.00 7.52
C SER A 188 17.83 -9.82 6.24
N ALA A 189 18.94 -10.56 6.16
CA ALA A 189 18.96 -11.72 5.29
C ALA A 189 18.08 -12.74 6.01
N ASP A 190 16.91 -13.00 5.44
CA ASP A 190 15.95 -13.96 5.94
C ASP A 190 16.66 -15.22 6.45
N ARG A 191 16.22 -15.80 7.58
CA ARG A 191 16.84 -17.00 8.16
C ARG A 191 16.82 -18.16 7.14
N ALA A 192 15.85 -18.14 6.22
CA ALA A 192 15.75 -19.02 5.06
C ALA A 192 16.92 -18.89 4.06
N SER A 193 17.62 -17.75 4.02
CA SER A 193 18.79 -17.53 3.17
C SER A 193 20.06 -18.22 3.66
N ARG A 194 20.05 -18.78 4.89
CA ARG A 194 21.19 -19.53 5.44
C ARG A 194 21.17 -21.01 5.02
N GLU A 195 20.05 -21.52 4.53
CA GLU A 195 19.98 -22.84 3.91
C GLU A 195 20.41 -22.74 2.44
N ARG A 196 21.72 -22.70 2.22
CA ARG A 196 22.36 -22.83 0.89
C ARG A 196 21.98 -24.18 0.28
N GLY A 197 20.86 -24.24 -0.45
CA GLY A 197 20.44 -25.46 -1.13
C GLY A 197 19.26 -25.34 -2.08
N LYS A 198 18.42 -24.31 -1.97
CA LYS A 198 17.28 -24.12 -2.88
C LYS A 198 17.24 -22.68 -3.37
N ALA A 199 17.47 -22.51 -4.67
CA ALA A 199 17.47 -21.24 -5.35
C ALA A 199 16.04 -20.66 -5.39
N ALA A 200 15.68 -19.90 -4.37
CA ALA A 200 14.85 -18.71 -4.52
C ALA A 200 15.77 -17.51 -4.27
N PRO A 201 15.68 -16.40 -5.05
CA PRO A 201 16.42 -15.19 -4.73
C PRO A 201 16.06 -14.82 -3.29
N ALA A 202 17.08 -14.70 -2.43
CA ALA A 202 16.88 -14.37 -1.01
C ALA A 202 16.04 -13.10 -0.94
N PHE A 203 14.79 -13.22 -0.48
CA PHE A 203 13.98 -12.06 -0.16
C PHE A 203 14.70 -11.35 1.00
N VAL A 204 15.08 -10.10 0.76
CA VAL A 204 15.77 -9.28 1.75
C VAL A 204 14.68 -8.49 2.44
N SER A 205 14.29 -8.94 3.63
CA SER A 205 13.30 -8.25 4.47
C SER A 205 13.91 -6.99 5.05
N LEU A 206 13.09 -5.93 5.20
CA LEU A 206 13.48 -4.74 5.94
C LEU A 206 13.12 -4.93 7.43
N ASN A 207 13.87 -4.29 8.32
CA ASN A 207 13.50 -4.21 9.73
C ASN A 207 12.32 -3.24 9.88
N ALA A 208 11.25 -3.69 10.54
CA ALA A 208 9.99 -2.94 10.64
C ALA A 208 10.18 -1.62 11.39
N LEU A 209 10.89 -1.63 12.52
CA LEU A 209 11.14 -0.42 13.31
C LEU A 209 11.91 0.63 12.51
N ASP A 210 12.99 0.22 11.83
CA ASP A 210 13.78 1.14 11.03
C ASP A 210 13.01 1.73 9.85
N ALA A 211 12.21 0.90 9.18
CA ALA A 211 11.40 1.32 8.04
C ALA A 211 10.37 2.38 8.45
N LEU A 212 9.63 2.13 9.54
CA LEU A 212 8.65 3.06 10.09
C LEU A 212 9.30 4.34 10.66
N GLU A 213 10.39 4.23 11.41
CA GLU A 213 11.13 5.41 11.93
C GLU A 213 11.61 6.29 10.76
N TRP A 214 12.16 5.66 9.72
CA TRP A 214 12.64 6.38 8.55
C TRP A 214 11.52 7.09 7.80
N LEU A 215 10.38 6.43 7.61
CA LEU A 215 9.18 7.03 7.00
C LEU A 215 8.63 8.18 7.86
N ALA A 216 8.48 7.98 9.16
CA ALA A 216 7.98 9.00 10.09
C ALA A 216 8.88 10.23 10.17
N GLY A 217 10.19 10.08 9.93
CA GLY A 217 11.13 11.19 9.81
C GLY A 217 11.00 12.01 8.52
N ARG A 218 10.15 11.61 7.57
CA ARG A 218 9.93 12.35 6.31
C ARG A 218 8.87 13.43 6.50
N ARG A 219 9.20 14.65 6.06
CA ARG A 219 8.31 15.83 6.16
C ARG A 219 6.91 15.60 5.56
N ASP A 220 6.84 14.88 4.44
CA ASP A 220 5.61 14.74 3.65
C ASP A 220 4.95 13.36 3.83
N PHE A 221 5.42 12.58 4.80
CA PHE A 221 4.81 11.30 5.15
C PHE A 221 3.93 11.48 6.39
N THR A 222 2.68 11.03 6.27
CA THR A 222 1.68 11.10 7.32
C THR A 222 0.82 9.85 7.21
N VAL A 223 0.43 9.29 8.35
CA VAL A 223 -0.50 8.16 8.45
C VAL A 223 -1.53 8.51 9.52
N SER A 224 -2.76 8.00 9.40
CA SER A 224 -3.77 8.17 10.44
C SER A 224 -3.31 7.53 11.74
N GLU A 225 -3.67 8.15 12.87
CA GLU A 225 -3.38 7.60 14.19
C GLU A 225 -4.15 6.29 14.42
N ILE A 226 -3.55 5.36 15.14
CA ILE A 226 -4.18 4.11 15.53
C ILE A 226 -5.17 4.37 16.68
N ASP A 227 -6.39 3.85 16.57
CA ASP A 227 -7.43 3.90 17.60
C ASP A 227 -6.91 3.31 18.94
N PRO A 228 -6.90 4.09 20.05
CA PRO A 228 -6.48 3.61 21.36
C PRO A 228 -7.24 2.37 21.84
N ALA A 229 -8.54 2.25 21.48
CA ALA A 229 -9.33 1.08 21.86
C ALA A 229 -8.86 -0.19 21.14
N TRP A 230 -8.34 -0.06 19.91
CA TRP A 230 -7.70 -1.16 19.20
C TRP A 230 -6.36 -1.53 19.86
N LEU A 231 -5.53 -0.54 20.19
CA LEU A 231 -4.25 -0.76 20.89
C LEU A 231 -4.43 -1.50 22.22
N THR A 232 -5.40 -1.09 23.05
CA THR A 232 -5.74 -1.79 24.30
C THR A 232 -6.06 -3.27 24.05
N ARG A 233 -6.87 -3.58 23.03
CA ARG A 233 -7.25 -4.97 22.71
C ARG A 233 -6.06 -5.81 22.27
N GLN A 234 -5.16 -5.25 21.47
CA GLN A 234 -3.98 -5.98 21.00
C GLN A 234 -3.01 -6.25 22.15
N LEU A 235 -2.75 -5.25 22.99
CA LEU A 235 -1.82 -5.40 24.12
C LEU A 235 -2.32 -6.34 25.21
N ALA A 236 -3.64 -6.41 25.43
CA ALA A 236 -4.21 -7.34 26.39
C ALA A 236 -3.93 -8.82 26.05
N ASN A 237 -3.71 -9.13 24.77
CA ASN A 237 -3.48 -10.49 24.27
C ASN A 237 -2.02 -10.75 23.86
N SER A 238 -1.13 -9.76 23.97
CA SER A 238 0.26 -9.87 23.52
C SER A 238 1.16 -10.47 24.59
N ASP A 239 2.16 -11.26 24.16
CA ASP A 239 3.31 -11.57 25.00
C ASP A 239 4.25 -10.37 25.14
N VAL A 240 5.32 -10.49 25.92
CA VAL A 240 6.29 -9.41 26.17
C VAL A 240 6.94 -8.91 24.86
N CYS A 241 7.25 -9.82 23.94
CA CYS A 241 7.90 -9.49 22.68
C CYS A 241 6.97 -8.66 21.79
N ALA A 242 5.75 -9.16 21.59
CA ALA A 242 4.69 -8.50 20.84
C ALA A 242 4.29 -7.16 21.47
N ALA A 243 4.20 -7.08 22.80
CA ALA A 243 3.89 -5.85 23.51
C ALA A 243 4.96 -4.78 23.28
N THR A 244 6.25 -5.14 23.42
CA THR A 244 7.36 -4.21 23.18
C THR A 244 7.36 -3.72 21.73
N ARG A 245 7.29 -4.64 20.76
CA ARG A 245 7.32 -4.30 19.33
C ARG A 245 6.12 -3.46 18.92
N GLY A 246 4.92 -3.88 19.31
CA GLY A 246 3.67 -3.16 19.06
C GLY A 246 3.67 -1.75 19.67
N LEU A 247 4.11 -1.59 20.92
CA LEU A 247 4.17 -0.27 21.58
C LEU A 247 5.13 0.68 20.87
N LEU A 248 6.32 0.21 20.47
CA LEU A 248 7.29 1.05 19.77
C LEU A 248 6.77 1.48 18.39
N ILE A 249 6.15 0.57 17.64
CA ILE A 249 5.58 0.87 16.32
C ILE A 249 4.37 1.82 16.45
N ALA A 250 3.45 1.56 17.37
CA ALA A 250 2.32 2.46 17.62
C ALA A 250 2.77 3.85 18.08
N SER A 251 3.87 3.93 18.84
CA SER A 251 4.46 5.22 19.22
C SER A 251 4.95 5.99 18.00
N ILE A 252 5.59 5.32 17.03
CA ILE A 252 5.99 5.96 15.76
C ILE A 252 4.77 6.49 15.01
N VAL A 253 3.73 5.66 14.87
CA VAL A 253 2.54 5.98 14.07
C VAL A 253 1.73 7.11 14.69
N ASN A 254 1.51 7.09 16.01
CA ASN A 254 0.63 8.05 16.69
C ASN A 254 1.36 9.28 17.22
N LEU A 255 2.64 9.16 17.60
CA LEU A 255 3.38 10.21 18.32
C LEU A 255 4.56 10.76 17.51
N GLY A 256 4.91 10.12 16.39
CA GLY A 256 6.04 10.49 15.54
C GLY A 256 7.35 9.79 15.91
N SER A 257 8.45 10.25 15.31
CA SER A 257 9.77 9.60 15.39
C SER A 257 10.23 9.33 16.83
N LEU A 258 10.70 8.11 17.08
CA LEU A 258 11.29 7.67 18.35
C LEU A 258 12.57 8.43 18.68
N SER A 259 13.30 8.91 17.66
CA SER A 259 14.47 9.77 17.88
C SER A 259 14.08 11.08 18.58
N THR A 260 12.86 11.58 18.38
CA THR A 260 12.33 12.77 19.08
C THR A 260 11.72 12.38 20.43
N LEU A 261 10.85 11.37 20.43
CA LEU A 261 10.15 10.89 21.63
C LEU A 261 11.12 10.36 22.70
N GLY A 262 12.18 9.67 22.28
CA GLY A 262 13.21 9.10 23.15
C GLY A 262 13.93 10.16 23.98
N ASN A 263 14.21 11.33 23.41
CA ASN A 263 14.84 12.44 24.15
C ASN A 263 13.98 12.91 25.32
N GLU A 264 12.65 12.83 25.21
CA GLU A 264 11.73 13.20 26.29
C GLU A 264 11.60 12.09 27.35
N LEU A 265 11.80 10.84 26.94
CA LEU A 265 11.61 9.65 27.76
C LEU A 265 12.92 9.04 28.27
N ASP A 266 14.06 9.69 27.99
CA ASP A 266 15.40 9.33 28.45
C ASP A 266 15.90 7.99 27.85
N PHE A 267 15.68 7.80 26.53
CA PHE A 267 16.25 6.69 25.76
C PHE A 267 16.65 7.14 24.34
N THR A 268 17.62 6.45 23.75
CA THR A 268 18.09 6.69 22.37
C THR A 268 17.37 5.77 21.38
N PHE A 269 17.38 6.12 20.09
CA PHE A 269 16.83 5.22 19.07
C PHE A 269 17.56 3.86 19.01
N GLU A 270 18.84 3.81 19.40
CA GLU A 270 19.56 2.53 19.49
C GLU A 270 19.07 1.66 20.67
N ASP A 271 18.68 2.27 21.79
CA ASP A 271 18.04 1.53 22.89
C ASP A 271 16.70 0.93 22.42
N ALA A 272 15.90 1.71 21.68
CA ALA A 272 14.65 1.23 21.10
C ALA A 272 14.86 0.09 20.08
N ARG A 273 15.90 0.19 19.24
CA ARG A 273 16.31 -0.89 18.34
C ARG A 273 16.69 -2.14 19.10
N GLU A 274 17.48 -2.01 20.15
CA GLU A 274 17.90 -3.15 20.96
C GLU A 274 16.69 -3.86 21.59
N TRP A 275 15.77 -3.11 22.19
CA TRP A 275 14.54 -3.68 22.76
C TRP A 275 13.65 -4.34 21.71
N PHE A 276 13.50 -3.70 20.55
CA PHE A 276 12.71 -4.23 19.43
C PHE A 276 13.31 -5.53 18.87
N ASP A 277 14.60 -5.54 18.58
CA ASP A 277 15.29 -6.67 17.97
C ASP A 277 15.33 -7.87 18.93
N GLN A 278 15.57 -7.63 20.22
CA GLN A 278 15.59 -8.69 21.24
C GLN A 278 14.19 -9.13 21.68
N GLY A 279 13.16 -8.32 21.43
CA GLY A 279 11.82 -8.54 21.99
C GLY A 279 11.82 -8.48 23.52
N SER A 280 12.74 -7.71 24.11
CA SER A 280 12.89 -7.61 25.56
C SER A 280 11.87 -6.63 26.16
N ALA A 281 11.54 -6.82 27.43
CA ALA A 281 10.59 -5.95 28.12
C ALA A 281 11.11 -4.51 28.16
N LEU A 282 10.29 -3.57 27.71
CA LEU A 282 10.58 -2.15 27.91
C LEU A 282 10.64 -1.80 29.41
N PRO A 283 11.49 -0.84 29.82
CA PRO A 283 11.48 -0.32 31.18
C PRO A 283 10.07 0.15 31.60
N THR A 284 9.64 -0.16 32.83
CA THR A 284 8.29 0.15 33.33
C THR A 284 7.91 1.63 33.18
N ARG A 285 8.87 2.54 33.38
CA ARG A 285 8.70 3.99 33.17
C ARG A 285 8.33 4.32 31.72
N ILE A 286 8.99 3.67 30.77
CA ILE A 286 8.74 3.86 29.33
C ILE A 286 7.38 3.29 28.97
N ILE A 287 7.07 2.06 29.39
CA ILE A 287 5.74 1.45 29.16
C ILE A 287 4.63 2.37 29.64
N THR A 288 4.70 2.81 30.91
CA THR A 288 3.68 3.68 31.52
C THR A 288 3.53 5.00 30.76
N SER A 289 4.65 5.59 30.31
CA SER A 289 4.63 6.85 29.58
C SER A 289 4.02 6.68 28.19
N LEU A 290 4.40 5.64 27.46
CA LEU A 290 3.87 5.35 26.12
C LEU A 290 2.39 4.99 26.17
N THR A 291 1.98 4.10 27.08
CA THR A 291 0.55 3.74 27.21
C THR A 291 -0.32 4.95 27.55
N THR A 292 0.16 5.83 28.42
CA THR A 292 -0.54 7.08 28.76
C THR A 292 -0.67 8.00 27.55
N ARG A 293 0.43 8.25 26.82
CA ARG A 293 0.44 9.12 25.63
C ARG A 293 -0.39 8.57 24.48
N LEU A 294 -0.43 7.25 24.32
CA LEU A 294 -1.24 6.55 23.33
C LEU A 294 -2.72 6.40 23.75
N GLY A 295 -3.10 6.86 24.94
CA GLY A 295 -4.47 6.74 25.44
C GLY A 295 -4.94 5.30 25.71
N ILE A 296 -3.99 4.37 25.87
CA ILE A 296 -4.25 2.96 26.14
C ILE A 296 -4.79 2.83 27.57
N ARG A 297 -5.96 2.20 27.69
CA ARG A 297 -6.57 1.89 28.99
C ARG A 297 -6.21 0.46 29.39
N ASN A 298 -5.93 0.27 30.69
CA ASN A 298 -5.77 -1.04 31.33
C ASN A 298 -7.12 -1.73 31.54
#